data_AF-A0AAV0RMJ7-F1
#
_entry.id   AF-A0AAV0RMJ7-F1
#
_cell.length_a   1.000
_cell.length_b   1.000
_cell.length_c   1.000
_cell.angle_alpha   90.00
_cell.angle_beta   90.00
_cell.angle_gamma   90.00
#
_symmetry.space_group_name_H-M   'P 1'
#
loop_
_entity.id
_entity.type
_entity.pdbx_description
1 polymer ?
#
loop_
_entity_poly.entity_id
_entity_poly.type
_entity_poly.pdbx_seq_one_letter_code
_entity_poly.pdbx_strand_id
1 'polypeptide(L)'
;MSLAPNDVHQNQIQFALERGIPAYLGVLGTKRLPYPSRSFEFSHCSHCRIDWLQRDGILPLELDRVLRPGGYLHIHHPRHMHKMKNILEYGEK
;
A
#
# COMPACT_ATOMS: atom_id res chain seq x y z
N MET A 1 2.86 -8.42 5.42
CA MET A 1 3.99 -8.10 4.54
C MET A 1 4.12 -6.59 4.49
N SER A 2 5.32 -6.05 4.75
CA SER A 2 5.60 -4.61 4.70
C SER A 2 6.33 -4.23 3.42
N LEU A 3 6.01 -3.07 2.86
CA LEU A 3 6.64 -2.51 1.66
C LEU A 3 7.10 -1.08 1.97
N ALA A 4 8.37 -0.78 1.72
CA ALA A 4 8.88 0.59 1.86
C ALA A 4 9.91 0.91 0.76
N PRO A 5 10.02 2.19 0.35
CA PRO A 5 11.07 2.63 -0.56
C PRO A 5 12.47 2.43 0.02
N ASN A 6 13.46 2.42 -0.86
CA ASN A 6 14.86 2.45 -0.48
C ASN A 6 15.28 3.91 -0.13
N ASP A 7 14.80 4.42 1.00
CA ASP A 7 15.07 5.79 1.47
C ASP A 7 15.69 5.82 2.88
N VAL A 8 15.69 6.98 3.54
CA VAL A 8 16.20 7.15 4.91
C VAL A 8 15.50 6.26 5.95
N HIS A 9 14.38 5.64 5.60
CA HIS A 9 13.61 4.72 6.44
C HIS A 9 13.90 3.23 6.15
N GLN A 10 14.92 2.90 5.35
CA GLN A 10 15.38 1.51 5.10
C GLN A 10 15.55 0.68 6.38
N ASN A 11 15.98 1.33 7.47
CA ASN A 11 16.14 0.69 8.78
C ASN A 11 14.84 0.04 9.28
N GLN A 12 13.67 0.51 8.86
CA GLN A 12 12.37 -0.10 9.23
C GLN A 12 12.18 -1.46 8.57
N ILE A 13 12.60 -1.62 7.31
CA ILE A 13 12.56 -2.92 6.62
C ILE A 13 13.55 -3.87 7.25
N GLN A 14 14.78 -3.41 7.50
CA GLN A 14 15.80 -4.21 8.16
C GLN A 14 15.32 -4.70 9.54
N PHE A 15 14.77 -3.80 10.35
CA PHE A 15 14.23 -4.12 11.68
C PHE A 15 13.05 -5.10 11.63
N ALA A 16 12.19 -5.00 10.62
CA ALA A 16 11.11 -5.96 10.39
C ALA A 16 11.66 -7.35 10.04
N LEU A 17 12.65 -7.41 9.14
CA LEU A 17 13.33 -8.66 8.76
C LEU A 17 14.05 -9.32 9.94
N GLU A 18 14.74 -8.54 10.79
CA GLU A 18 15.39 -9.02 12.02
C GLU A 18 14.40 -9.63 13.03
N ARG A 19 13.13 -9.23 12.95
CA ARG A 19 12.03 -9.78 13.77
C ARG A 19 11.27 -10.91 13.10
N GLY A 20 11.71 -11.36 11.93
CA GLY A 20 11.01 -12.38 11.14
C GLY A 20 9.68 -11.90 10.55
N ILE A 21 9.44 -10.58 10.49
CA ILE A 21 8.27 -10.00 9.85
C ILE A 21 8.58 -9.88 8.36
N PRO A 22 7.77 -10.48 7.46
CA PRO A 22 8.00 -10.36 6.03
C PRO A 22 7.95 -8.90 5.59
N ALA A 23 9.03 -8.42 4.98
CA ALA A 23 9.18 -7.07 4.49
C ALA A 23 10.04 -7.04 3.22
N TYR A 24 9.82 -6.06 2.34
CA TYR A 24 10.55 -5.93 1.08
C TYR A 24 10.74 -4.46 0.68
N LEU A 25 11.85 -4.17 0.00
CA LEU A 25 12.16 -2.85 -0.53
C LEU A 25 11.51 -2.64 -1.90
N GLY A 26 10.55 -1.72 -1.98
CA GLY A 26 9.91 -1.36 -3.24
C GLY A 26 9.04 -0.12 -3.13
N VAL A 27 8.79 0.49 -4.29
CA VAL A 27 7.97 1.70 -4.41
C VAL A 27 6.69 1.36 -5.15
N LEU A 28 5.54 1.58 -4.51
CA LEU A 28 4.25 1.37 -5.14
C LEU A 28 4.14 2.21 -6.43
N GLY A 29 3.69 1.60 -7.52
CA GLY A 29 3.47 2.26 -8.82
C GLY A 29 4.70 2.52 -9.68
N THR A 30 5.93 2.27 -9.20
CA THR A 30 7.13 2.31 -10.07
C THR A 30 7.29 1.02 -10.86
N LYS A 31 6.94 -0.11 -10.23
CA LYS A 31 6.81 -1.42 -10.87
C LYS A 31 5.57 -2.11 -10.30
N ARG A 32 5.00 -3.03 -11.08
CA ARG A 32 3.97 -3.95 -10.59
C ARG A 32 4.51 -4.73 -9.40
N LEU A 33 3.71 -4.90 -8.35
CA LEU A 33 4.08 -5.70 -7.21
C LEU A 33 4.30 -7.15 -7.63
N PRO A 34 5.31 -7.84 -7.08
CA PRO A 34 5.66 -9.22 -7.44
C PRO A 34 4.68 -10.25 -6.85
N TYR A 35 3.42 -9.87 -6.69
CA TYR A 35 2.37 -10.71 -6.13
C TYR A 35 1.29 -10.98 -7.18
N PRO A 36 0.81 -12.23 -7.30
CA PRO A 36 -0.37 -12.55 -8.08
C PRO A 36 -1.58 -11.70 -7.66
N SER A 37 -2.58 -11.62 -8.52
CA SER A 37 -3.83 -10.99 -8.15
C SER A 37 -4.49 -11.72 -6.96
N ARG A 38 -5.22 -11.01 -6.10
CA ARG A 38 -5.95 -11.59 -4.97
C ARG A 38 -5.08 -12.31 -3.92
N SER A 39 -3.86 -11.82 -3.72
CA SER A 39 -2.89 -12.37 -2.77
C SER A 39 -3.10 -11.89 -1.32
N PHE A 40 -3.75 -10.75 -1.12
CA PHE A 40 -3.93 -10.13 0.20
C PHE A 40 -5.41 -9.88 0.52
N GLU A 41 -5.76 -9.93 1.80
CA GLU A 41 -7.10 -9.60 2.29
C GLU A 41 -7.22 -8.14 2.73
N PHE A 42 -6.08 -7.54 3.07
CA PHE A 42 -6.04 -6.23 3.68
C PHE A 42 -4.73 -5.52 3.32
N SER A 43 -4.84 -4.21 3.05
CA SER A 43 -3.70 -3.31 2.92
C SER A 43 -3.83 -2.15 3.89
N HIS A 44 -2.73 -1.80 4.54
CA HIS A 44 -2.68 -0.76 5.55
C HIS A 44 -1.57 0.23 5.25
N CYS A 45 -1.89 1.51 5.42
CA CYS A 45 -0.99 2.60 5.15
C CYS A 45 -1.15 3.66 6.25
N SER A 46 -0.21 3.71 7.20
CA SER A 46 -0.20 4.70 8.28
C SER A 46 0.82 5.80 8.00
N HIS A 47 0.37 7.05 7.98
CA HIS A 47 1.20 8.23 7.74
C HIS A 47 2.03 8.15 6.45
N CYS A 48 1.52 7.42 5.46
CA CYS A 48 2.17 7.29 4.18
C CYS A 48 1.98 8.55 3.35
N ARG A 49 3.11 9.12 2.92
CA ARG A 49 3.17 10.32 2.06
C ARG A 49 3.00 9.92 0.60
N ILE A 50 1.97 9.13 0.32
CA ILE A 50 1.64 8.65 -1.02
C ILE A 50 0.52 9.53 -1.56
N ASP A 51 0.76 10.15 -2.71
CA ASP A 51 -0.30 10.75 -3.51
C ASP A 51 -0.97 9.64 -4.32
N TRP A 52 -2.12 9.19 -3.84
CA TRP A 52 -2.84 8.05 -4.40
C TRP A 52 -3.57 8.36 -5.71
N LEU A 53 -3.78 9.64 -6.06
CA LEU A 53 -4.35 10.05 -7.36
C LEU A 53 -3.26 10.26 -8.43
N GLN A 54 -1.99 10.32 -8.03
CA GLN A 54 -0.89 10.49 -8.96
C GLN A 54 -0.84 9.37 -10.02
N ARG A 55 -0.33 9.69 -11.21
CA ARG A 55 -0.14 8.75 -12.33
C ARG A 55 -1.46 8.10 -12.75
N ASP A 56 -2.49 8.92 -12.97
CA ASP A 56 -3.81 8.51 -13.46
C ASP A 56 -4.47 7.39 -12.62
N GLY A 57 -4.25 7.40 -11.30
CA GLY A 57 -4.83 6.41 -10.40
C GLY A 57 -4.24 4.99 -10.57
N ILE A 58 -2.99 4.85 -11.03
CA ILE A 58 -2.36 3.53 -11.15
C ILE A 58 -2.09 2.84 -9.80
N LEU A 59 -1.84 3.62 -8.74
CA LEU A 59 -1.51 3.07 -7.42
C LEU A 59 -2.68 2.31 -6.80
N PRO A 60 -3.89 2.89 -6.77
CA PRO A 60 -5.04 2.18 -6.26
C PRO A 60 -5.41 0.98 -7.15
N LEU A 61 -5.28 1.07 -8.48
CA LEU A 61 -5.51 -0.07 -9.38
C LEU A 61 -4.58 -1.27 -9.09
N GLU A 62 -3.30 -1.01 -8.84
CA GLU A 62 -2.37 -2.07 -8.47
C GLU A 62 -2.71 -2.70 -7.12
N LEU A 63 -3.25 -1.90 -6.19
CA LEU A 63 -3.70 -2.39 -4.89
C LEU A 63 -4.98 -3.23 -4.99
N ASP A 64 -5.94 -2.80 -5.81
CA ASP A 64 -7.18 -3.53 -6.11
C ASP A 64 -6.85 -4.90 -6.71
N ARG A 65 -5.93 -4.92 -7.66
CA ARG A 65 -5.46 -6.15 -8.31
C ARG A 65 -4.94 -7.18 -7.28
N VAL A 66 -4.12 -6.76 -6.32
CA VAL A 66 -3.51 -7.69 -5.34
C VAL A 66 -4.43 -8.03 -4.18
N LEU A 67 -5.48 -7.24 -3.94
CA LEU A 67 -6.49 -7.52 -2.93
C LEU A 67 -7.50 -8.57 -3.42
N ARG A 68 -7.98 -9.40 -2.50
CA ARG A 68 -9.09 -10.33 -2.75
C ARG A 68 -10.39 -9.55 -2.90
N PRO A 69 -11.41 -10.08 -3.60
CA PRO A 69 -12.75 -9.51 -3.57
C PRO A 69 -13.23 -9.32 -2.13
N GLY A 70 -13.69 -8.12 -1.78
CA GLY A 70 -14.08 -7.75 -0.42
C GLY A 70 -12.93 -7.38 0.53
N GLY A 71 -11.68 -7.42 0.04
CA GLY A 71 -10.54 -6.86 0.76
C GLY A 71 -10.62 -5.34 0.86
N TYR A 72 -9.91 -4.77 1.83
CA TYR A 72 -10.00 -3.33 2.12
C TYR A 72 -8.62 -2.67 2.25
N LEU A 73 -8.58 -1.38 1.92
CA LEU A 73 -7.44 -0.50 2.11
C LEU A 73 -7.75 0.46 3.26
N HIS A 74 -6.92 0.45 4.30
CA HIS A 74 -7.00 1.42 5.37
C HIS A 74 -5.86 2.42 5.28
N ILE A 75 -6.19 3.69 5.02
CA ILE A 75 -5.24 4.79 5.02
C ILE A 75 -5.49 5.65 6.25
N HIS A 76 -4.49 5.69 7.13
CA HIS A 76 -4.49 6.55 8.32
C HIS A 76 -3.57 7.74 8.07
N HIS A 77 -4.14 8.93 7.81
CA HIS A 77 -3.39 10.18 7.69
C HIS A 77 -3.98 11.23 8.64
N PRO A 78 -3.17 12.01 9.39
CA PRO A 78 -3.65 13.01 10.35
C PRO A 78 -4.60 14.08 9.82
N ARG A 79 -4.67 14.31 8.50
CA ARG A 79 -5.64 15.24 7.89
C ARG A 79 -6.84 14.55 7.24
N HIS A 80 -6.81 13.23 7.09
CA HIS A 80 -7.75 12.46 6.28
C HIS A 80 -7.83 11.01 6.83
N MET A 81 -8.65 10.76 7.85
CA MET A 81 -9.03 9.38 8.24
C MET A 81 -10.04 8.84 7.22
N HIS A 82 -9.62 7.94 6.35
CA HIS A 82 -10.50 7.32 5.35
C HIS A 82 -10.50 5.80 5.52
N LYS A 83 -11.62 5.27 6.03
CA LYS A 83 -11.93 3.85 5.88
C LYS A 83 -12.50 3.66 4.49
N MET A 84 -11.66 3.24 3.55
CA MET A 84 -12.10 2.99 2.18
C MET A 84 -12.57 1.55 2.09
N LYS A 85 -13.87 1.36 1.87
CA LYS A 85 -14.41 0.02 1.61
C LYS A 85 -14.02 -0.43 0.20
N ASN A 86 -13.84 0.53 -0.72
CA ASN A 86 -13.33 0.32 -2.06
C ASN A 86 -12.36 1.42 -2.46
N ILE A 87 -11.36 1.04 -3.24
CA ILE A 87 -10.37 1.94 -3.86
C ILE A 87 -11.04 2.98 -4.78
N LEU A 88 -12.16 2.62 -5.41
CA LEU A 88 -12.95 3.52 -6.26
C LEU A 88 -13.50 4.74 -5.50
N GLU A 89 -13.71 4.64 -4.18
CA GLU A 89 -14.20 5.75 -3.34
C GLU A 89 -13.15 6.86 -3.16
N TYR A 90 -11.89 6.63 -3.56
CA TYR A 90 -10.83 7.63 -3.48
C TYR A 90 -10.78 8.57 -4.68
N GLY A 91 -11.23 8.14 -5.86
CA GLY A 91 -11.23 8.95 -7.08
C GLY A 91 -12.35 10.00 -7.17
N GLU A 92 -13.34 9.95 -6.28
CA GLU A 92 -14.48 10.88 -6.26
C GLU A 92 -14.32 12.04 -5.26
N LYS A 93 -13.15 12.17 -4.61
CA LYS A 93 -12.82 13.25 -3.66
C LYS A 93 -11.71 14.15 -4.19
#